data_AF-A0A0R2L9W4-F1
#
_entry.id   AF-A0A0R2L9W4-F1
#
_cell.length_a   1.000
_cell.length_b   1.000
_cell.length_c   1.000
_cell.angle_alpha   90.00
_cell.angle_beta   90.00
_cell.angle_gamma   90.00
#
_symmetry.space_group_name_H-M   'P 1'
#
loop_
_entity.id
_entity.type
_entity.pdbx_description
1 polymer ?
#
loop_
_entity_poly.entity_id
_entity_poly.type
_entity_poly.pdbx_seq_one_letter_code
_entity_poly.pdbx_strand_id
1 'polypeptide(L)'
;MQNTGYLYLILPQLRKIYGDGTPELKQAMKTHVQFFNTSNFFNTIITGIDLALEEKQGSESLDAVAGLKAGLLGPFAAIGDSLFAALVPTIFGAIAANMAISGNPTGLFIWILANIFIMIFRWKQLKFAYKEGVNLVTTMQNQMNALTDAATLLGVFMVGALIATMINVHIGWKPMIGKVPLDIQNTIDMMMPKLLPAAIVGIIYWMLGKKNMTSTRAIFIVLIVSVALSALGVIAQ
;
A
#
# COMPACT_ATOMS: atom_id res chain seq x y z
N MET A 1 13.46 8.96 4.39
CA MET A 1 12.62 9.30 5.56
C MET A 1 12.59 8.19 6.60
N GLN A 2 12.83 6.92 6.24
CA GLN A 2 12.93 5.80 7.18
C GLN A 2 14.33 5.15 7.24
N ASN A 3 15.29 5.63 6.44
CA ASN A 3 16.62 5.07 6.24
C ASN A 3 17.45 4.88 7.53
N THR A 4 17.46 5.86 8.44
CA THR A 4 18.16 5.72 9.73
C THR A 4 17.51 4.70 10.65
N GLY A 5 16.17 4.65 10.68
CA GLY A 5 15.44 3.62 11.43
C GLY A 5 15.65 2.23 10.84
N TYR A 6 15.71 2.13 9.50
CA TYR A 6 16.02 0.90 8.79
C TYR A 6 17.43 0.40 9.13
N LEU A 7 18.43 1.29 9.08
CA LEU A 7 19.79 0.95 9.46
C LEU A 7 19.85 0.47 10.91
N TYR A 8 19.16 1.14 11.84
CA TYR A 8 19.12 0.74 13.24
C TYR A 8 18.57 -0.68 13.44
N LEU A 9 17.55 -1.06 12.65
CA LEU A 9 16.94 -2.39 12.69
C LEU A 9 17.93 -3.50 12.29
N ILE A 10 18.71 -3.28 11.24
CA ILE A 10 19.61 -4.30 10.65
C ILE A 10 21.02 -4.29 11.24
N LEU A 11 21.44 -3.19 11.86
CA LEU A 11 22.81 -2.98 12.35
C LEU A 11 23.34 -4.13 13.22
N PRO A 12 22.56 -4.72 14.16
CA PRO A 12 23.05 -5.86 14.96
C PRO A 12 23.41 -7.07 14.10
N GLN A 13 22.74 -7.25 12.96
CA GLN A 13 22.99 -8.34 12.04
C GLN A 13 24.16 -8.01 11.11
N LEU A 14 24.26 -6.77 10.61
CA LEU A 14 25.42 -6.31 9.84
C LEU A 14 26.73 -6.46 10.61
N ARG A 15 26.72 -6.14 11.91
CA ARG A 15 27.90 -6.33 12.78
C ARG A 15 28.32 -7.80 12.92
N LYS A 16 27.37 -8.74 12.84
CA LYS A 16 27.67 -10.19 12.85
C LYS A 16 28.23 -10.67 11.51
N ILE A 17 27.76 -10.10 10.40
CA ILE A 17 28.18 -10.47 9.04
C ILE A 17 29.59 -9.91 8.75
N TYR A 18 29.78 -8.60 8.98
CA TYR A 18 31.00 -7.89 8.58
C TYR A 18 32.02 -7.67 9.71
N GLY A 19 31.63 -7.87 10.97
CA GLY A 19 32.45 -7.53 12.14
C GLY A 19 32.40 -6.04 12.51
N ASP A 20 32.66 -5.73 13.79
CA ASP A 20 32.70 -4.36 14.27
C ASP A 20 33.97 -3.62 13.80
N GLY A 21 33.82 -2.38 13.34
CA GLY A 21 34.93 -1.50 12.96
C GLY A 21 35.55 -1.78 11.59
N THR A 22 34.97 -2.66 10.78
CA THR A 22 35.50 -3.01 9.47
C THR A 22 35.15 -1.99 8.37
N PRO A 23 36.01 -1.80 7.36
CA PRO A 23 35.70 -0.98 6.18
C PRO A 23 34.42 -1.43 5.46
N GLU A 24 34.18 -2.74 5.41
CA GLU A 24 33.04 -3.37 4.77
C GLU A 24 31.75 -3.02 5.51
N LEU A 25 31.75 -3.04 6.86
CA LEU A 25 30.61 -2.57 7.65
C LEU A 25 30.30 -1.10 7.36
N LYS A 26 31.33 -0.24 7.26
CA LYS A 26 31.14 1.18 6.95
C LYS A 26 30.54 1.38 5.56
N GLN A 27 30.92 0.56 4.59
CA GLN A 27 30.37 0.58 3.24
C GLN A 27 28.90 0.11 3.24
N ALA A 28 28.60 -1.02 3.87
CA ALA A 28 27.24 -1.53 4.01
C ALA A 28 26.32 -0.49 4.68
N MET A 29 26.75 0.10 5.80
CA MET A 29 26.00 1.15 6.49
C MET A 29 25.67 2.34 5.57
N LYS A 30 26.59 2.78 4.71
CA LYS A 30 26.32 3.84 3.73
C LYS A 30 25.25 3.42 2.72
N THR A 31 25.31 2.18 2.24
CA THR A 31 24.30 1.62 1.33
C THR A 31 22.92 1.58 1.97
N HIS A 32 22.80 1.19 3.25
CA HIS A 32 21.49 1.19 3.93
C HIS A 32 20.96 2.56 4.34
N VAL A 33 21.80 3.61 4.35
CA VAL A 33 21.37 4.99 4.61
C VAL A 33 20.82 5.67 3.35
N GLN A 34 20.88 5.02 2.19
CA GLN A 34 20.19 5.51 0.99
C GLN A 34 18.68 5.71 1.21
N PHE A 35 18.05 6.46 0.32
CA PHE A 35 16.63 6.80 0.46
C PHE A 35 15.79 5.51 0.53
N PHE A 36 15.19 5.31 1.71
CA PHE A 36 14.25 4.23 1.97
C PHE A 36 12.97 4.84 2.52
N ASN A 37 11.87 4.55 1.82
CA ASN A 37 10.53 4.91 2.23
C ASN A 37 9.56 3.89 1.67
N THR A 38 9.03 3.04 2.54
CA THR A 38 8.02 2.06 2.16
C THR A 38 6.99 1.91 3.27
N SER A 39 5.97 1.09 3.03
CA SER A 39 4.95 0.85 4.03
C SER A 39 5.54 0.08 5.21
N ASN A 40 5.23 0.51 6.43
CA ASN A 40 5.69 -0.13 7.67
C ASN A 40 5.29 -1.61 7.75
N PHE A 41 4.24 -2.01 7.03
CA PHE A 41 3.72 -3.37 7.01
C PHE A 41 4.52 -4.31 6.09
N PHE A 42 5.19 -3.79 5.06
CA PHE A 42 5.96 -4.59 4.11
C PHE A 42 7.48 -4.38 4.20
N ASN A 43 7.96 -3.45 5.04
CA ASN A 43 9.40 -3.22 5.23
C ASN A 43 10.16 -4.48 5.66
N THR A 44 9.51 -5.41 6.36
CA THR A 44 10.08 -6.68 6.84
C THR A 44 10.40 -7.64 5.70
N ILE A 45 9.71 -7.56 4.54
CA ILE A 45 10.08 -8.37 3.37
C ILE A 45 11.42 -7.92 2.83
N ILE A 46 11.55 -6.62 2.56
CA ILE A 46 12.80 -6.04 2.03
C ILE A 46 13.95 -6.32 3.01
N THR A 47 13.70 -6.14 4.30
CA THR A 47 14.68 -6.46 5.36
C THR A 47 15.13 -7.92 5.31
N GLY A 48 14.20 -8.87 5.16
CA GLY A 48 14.53 -10.29 5.12
C GLY A 48 15.40 -10.64 3.91
N ILE A 49 15.06 -10.11 2.73
CA ILE A 49 15.79 -10.38 1.49
C ILE A 49 17.18 -9.74 1.53
N ASP A 50 17.29 -8.49 1.99
CA ASP A 50 18.57 -7.79 2.11
C ASP A 50 19.55 -8.56 3.03
N LEU A 51 19.07 -8.98 4.21
CA LEU A 51 19.90 -9.74 5.14
C LEU A 51 20.35 -11.08 4.57
N ALA A 52 19.48 -11.75 3.80
CA ALA A 52 19.83 -13.00 3.14
C ALA A 52 20.89 -12.83 2.04
N LEU A 53 20.82 -11.74 1.27
CA LEU A 53 21.81 -11.38 0.26
C LEU A 53 23.18 -11.11 0.91
N GLU A 54 23.21 -10.25 1.93
CA GLU A 54 24.45 -9.86 2.58
C GLU A 54 25.09 -11.00 3.37
N GLU A 55 24.30 -11.87 4.00
CA GLU A 55 24.85 -13.02 4.72
C GLU A 55 25.48 -14.06 3.77
N LYS A 56 25.03 -14.14 2.51
CA LYS A 56 25.54 -15.12 1.54
C LYS A 56 26.68 -14.60 0.66
N GLN A 57 26.60 -13.34 0.23
CA GLN A 57 27.51 -12.75 -0.75
C GLN A 57 28.36 -11.62 -0.15
N GLY A 58 28.14 -11.25 1.11
CA GLY A 58 28.92 -10.21 1.78
C GLY A 58 28.86 -8.88 1.02
N SER A 59 29.99 -8.18 0.92
CA SER A 59 30.09 -6.85 0.33
C SER A 59 29.80 -6.80 -1.18
N GLU A 60 29.88 -7.93 -1.88
CA GLU A 60 29.58 -8.02 -3.32
C GLU A 60 28.07 -7.86 -3.61
N SER A 61 27.22 -8.12 -2.62
CA SER A 61 25.77 -8.01 -2.76
C SER A 61 25.22 -6.58 -2.62
N LEU A 62 26.04 -5.61 -2.21
CA LEU A 62 25.56 -4.27 -1.87
C LEU A 62 24.85 -3.56 -3.03
N ASP A 63 25.32 -3.75 -4.26
CA ASP A 63 24.68 -3.18 -5.45
C ASP A 63 23.33 -3.86 -5.75
N ALA A 64 23.26 -5.18 -5.56
CA ALA A 64 22.02 -5.94 -5.69
C ALA A 64 20.99 -5.54 -4.62
N VAL A 65 21.43 -5.33 -3.37
CA VAL A 65 20.60 -4.84 -2.26
C VAL A 65 20.09 -3.43 -2.55
N ALA A 66 20.95 -2.53 -3.03
CA ALA A 66 20.54 -1.18 -3.41
C ALA A 66 19.49 -1.19 -4.54
N GLY A 67 19.71 -2.01 -5.58
CA GLY A 67 18.79 -2.17 -6.70
C GLY A 67 17.43 -2.75 -6.26
N LEU A 68 17.44 -3.80 -5.45
CA LEU A 68 16.23 -4.44 -4.94
C LEU A 68 15.41 -3.49 -4.06
N LYS A 69 16.07 -2.74 -3.15
CA LYS A 69 15.39 -1.70 -2.39
C LYS A 69 14.76 -0.65 -3.28
N ALA A 70 15.53 -0.13 -4.25
CA ALA A 70 15.06 0.90 -5.17
C ALA A 70 13.82 0.42 -5.95
N GLY A 71 13.82 -0.82 -6.41
CA GLY A 71 12.71 -1.43 -7.14
C GLY A 71 11.47 -1.70 -6.28
N LEU A 72 11.66 -2.18 -5.04
CA LEU A 72 10.54 -2.63 -4.20
C LEU A 72 9.93 -1.54 -3.33
N LEU A 73 10.64 -0.43 -3.05
CA LEU A 73 10.16 0.60 -2.12
C LEU A 73 8.81 1.18 -2.54
N GLY A 74 8.63 1.46 -3.84
CA GLY A 74 7.41 2.07 -4.38
C GLY A 74 6.21 1.12 -4.39
N PRO A 75 6.30 -0.05 -5.04
CA PRO A 75 5.21 -1.01 -5.08
C PRO A 75 4.76 -1.48 -3.69
N PHE A 76 5.70 -1.81 -2.79
CA PHE A 76 5.33 -2.25 -1.45
C PHE A 76 4.82 -1.10 -0.56
N ALA A 77 5.21 0.15 -0.83
CA ALA A 77 4.55 1.31 -0.22
C ALA A 77 3.09 1.35 -0.64
N ALA A 78 2.83 1.32 -1.95
CA ALA A 78 1.49 1.40 -2.50
C ALA A 78 0.59 0.27 -1.97
N ILE A 79 1.05 -0.99 -2.01
CA ILE A 79 0.27 -2.15 -1.54
C ILE A 79 0.04 -2.09 -0.03
N GLY A 80 1.08 -1.77 0.75
CA GLY A 80 0.99 -1.76 2.20
C GLY A 80 0.09 -0.69 2.75
N ASP A 81 0.22 0.53 2.25
CA ASP A 81 -0.58 1.66 2.73
C ASP A 81 -2.05 1.46 2.32
N SER A 82 -2.28 0.98 1.10
CA SER A 82 -3.57 0.60 0.58
C SER A 82 -4.30 -0.46 1.43
N LEU A 83 -3.64 -1.57 1.75
CA LEU A 83 -4.26 -2.67 2.49
C LEU A 83 -4.35 -2.38 3.99
N PHE A 84 -3.24 -2.02 4.60
CA PHE A 84 -3.11 -2.00 6.06
C PHE A 84 -3.31 -0.61 6.67
N ALA A 85 -3.05 0.47 5.93
CA ALA A 85 -3.31 1.82 6.43
C ALA A 85 -4.71 2.33 6.04
N ALA A 86 -5.28 1.88 4.92
CA ALA A 86 -6.61 2.29 4.47
C ALA A 86 -7.68 1.20 4.67
N LEU A 87 -7.57 0.06 3.97
CA LEU A 87 -8.66 -0.92 3.91
C LEU A 87 -8.96 -1.57 5.27
N VAL A 88 -7.94 -2.11 5.94
CA VAL A 88 -8.10 -2.79 7.23
C VAL A 88 -8.70 -1.85 8.29
N PRO A 89 -8.14 -0.64 8.53
CA PRO A 89 -8.75 0.34 9.42
C PRO A 89 -10.17 0.72 9.05
N THR A 90 -10.48 0.85 7.75
CA THR A 90 -11.84 1.22 7.32
C THR A 90 -12.86 0.13 7.66
N ILE A 91 -12.55 -1.14 7.37
CA ILE A 91 -13.47 -2.26 7.63
C ILE A 91 -13.63 -2.50 9.13
N PHE A 92 -12.52 -2.73 9.84
CA PHE A 92 -12.59 -3.05 11.26
C PHE A 92 -13.03 -1.84 12.09
N GLY A 93 -12.73 -0.62 11.62
CA GLY A 93 -13.14 0.62 12.25
C GLY A 93 -14.63 0.87 12.10
N ALA A 94 -15.19 0.63 10.90
CA ALA A 94 -16.64 0.69 10.68
C ALA A 94 -17.40 -0.34 11.52
N ILE A 95 -16.88 -1.58 11.62
CA ILE A 95 -17.48 -2.61 12.48
C ILE A 95 -17.43 -2.16 13.96
N ALA A 96 -16.25 -1.74 14.44
CA ALA A 96 -16.09 -1.30 15.81
C ALA A 96 -16.98 -0.09 16.16
N ALA A 97 -17.10 0.87 15.24
CA ALA A 97 -17.96 2.04 15.40
C ALA A 97 -19.45 1.66 15.45
N ASN A 98 -19.92 0.80 14.54
CA ASN A 98 -21.32 0.34 14.54
C ASN A 98 -21.67 -0.42 15.83
N MET A 99 -20.74 -1.24 16.35
CA MET A 99 -20.93 -1.94 17.61
C MET A 99 -20.92 -0.97 18.81
N ALA A 100 -20.08 0.05 18.78
CA ALA A 100 -20.04 1.08 19.82
C ALA A 100 -21.35 1.89 19.87
N ILE A 101 -21.93 2.25 18.72
CA ILE A 101 -23.24 2.90 18.64
C ILE A 101 -24.33 2.01 19.26
N SER A 102 -24.21 0.69 19.08
CA SER A 102 -25.12 -0.30 19.66
C SER A 102 -24.86 -0.57 21.16
N GLY A 103 -23.92 0.14 21.79
CA GLY A 103 -23.54 -0.04 23.19
C GLY A 103 -22.73 -1.31 23.50
N ASN A 104 -22.22 -1.99 22.47
CA ASN A 104 -21.50 -3.25 22.63
C ASN A 104 -19.96 -3.07 22.58
N PRO A 105 -19.23 -3.35 23.67
CA PRO A 105 -17.77 -3.18 23.72
C PRO A 105 -16.99 -4.23 22.91
N THR A 106 -17.62 -5.26 22.36
CA THR A 106 -16.93 -6.28 21.55
C THR A 106 -16.18 -5.70 20.36
N GLY A 107 -16.63 -4.57 19.82
CA GLY A 107 -15.95 -3.86 18.72
C GLY A 107 -14.50 -3.49 19.04
N LEU A 108 -14.21 -3.11 20.30
CA LEU A 108 -12.86 -2.80 20.76
C LEU A 108 -11.94 -4.03 20.72
N PHE A 109 -12.44 -5.17 21.18
CA PHE A 109 -11.67 -6.42 21.19
C PHE A 109 -11.36 -6.90 19.76
N ILE A 110 -12.32 -6.76 18.84
CA ILE A 110 -12.10 -7.07 17.42
C ILE A 110 -10.98 -6.19 16.84
N TRP A 111 -10.97 -4.89 17.16
CA TRP A 111 -9.91 -3.98 16.72
C TRP A 111 -8.53 -4.37 17.27
N ILE A 112 -8.46 -4.71 18.55
CA ILE A 112 -7.21 -5.16 19.19
C ILE A 112 -6.72 -6.46 18.54
N LEU A 113 -7.62 -7.43 18.32
CA LEU A 113 -7.29 -8.69 17.66
C LEU A 113 -6.78 -8.49 16.24
N ALA A 114 -7.38 -7.57 15.47
CA ALA A 114 -6.90 -7.23 14.13
C ALA A 114 -5.46 -6.69 14.18
N ASN A 115 -5.14 -5.79 15.13
CA ASN A 115 -3.79 -5.27 15.29
C ASN A 115 -2.77 -6.35 15.71
N ILE A 116 -3.15 -7.25 16.61
CA ILE A 116 -2.32 -8.40 16.99
C ILE A 116 -2.04 -9.28 15.77
N PHE A 117 -3.05 -9.56 14.95
CA PHE A 117 -2.89 -10.36 13.75
C PHE A 117 -1.92 -9.71 12.75
N ILE A 118 -2.03 -8.39 12.56
CA ILE A 118 -1.08 -7.63 11.72
C ILE A 118 0.34 -7.73 12.28
N MET A 119 0.51 -7.66 13.61
CA MET A 119 1.82 -7.78 14.24
C MET A 119 2.43 -9.19 14.06
N ILE A 120 1.61 -10.24 14.22
CA ILE A 120 2.02 -11.63 13.97
C ILE A 120 2.39 -11.81 12.49
N PHE A 121 1.58 -11.27 11.58
CA PHE A 121 1.84 -11.30 10.14
C PHE A 121 3.21 -10.70 9.82
N ARG A 122 3.50 -9.48 10.32
CA ARG A 122 4.79 -8.81 10.13
C ARG A 122 5.98 -9.62 10.65
N TRP A 123 5.82 -10.29 11.78
CA TRP A 123 6.89 -11.12 12.34
C TRP A 123 7.15 -12.39 11.52
N LYS A 124 6.10 -13.10 11.11
CA LYS A 124 6.24 -14.31 10.27
C LYS A 124 6.79 -13.98 8.88
N GLN A 125 6.37 -12.86 8.33
CA GLN A 125 6.79 -12.34 7.04
C GLN A 125 8.31 -12.14 6.94
N LEU A 126 8.96 -11.63 8.00
CA LEU A 126 10.42 -11.47 8.02
C LEU A 126 11.15 -12.81 7.84
N LYS A 127 10.74 -13.85 8.58
CA LYS A 127 11.36 -15.19 8.48
C LYS A 127 11.15 -15.82 7.11
N PHE A 128 9.94 -15.66 6.56
CA PHE A 128 9.62 -16.13 5.22
C PHE A 128 10.46 -15.41 4.17
N ALA A 129 10.52 -14.08 4.21
CA ALA A 129 11.29 -13.28 3.27
C ALA A 129 12.79 -13.55 3.34
N TYR A 130 13.35 -13.80 4.52
CA TYR A 130 14.75 -14.23 4.65
C TYR A 130 14.98 -15.60 4.00
N LYS A 131 14.11 -16.59 4.26
CA LYS A 131 14.24 -17.92 3.65
C LYS A 131 14.15 -17.87 2.13
N GLU A 132 13.18 -17.14 1.59
CA GLU A 132 13.04 -16.97 0.14
C GLU A 132 14.15 -16.09 -0.44
N GLY A 133 14.63 -15.10 0.32
CA GLY A 133 15.81 -14.32 -0.01
C GLY A 133 17.03 -15.20 -0.23
N VAL A 134 17.28 -16.16 0.67
CA VAL A 134 18.37 -17.13 0.52
C VAL A 134 18.23 -17.95 -0.77
N ASN A 135 17.01 -18.40 -1.09
CA ASN A 135 16.73 -19.15 -2.32
C ASN A 135 16.96 -18.31 -3.59
N LEU A 136 16.64 -17.00 -3.53
CA LEU A 136 16.88 -16.04 -4.61
C LEU A 136 18.38 -15.89 -4.88
N VAL A 137 19.22 -15.82 -3.83
CA VAL A 137 20.68 -15.73 -3.97
C VAL A 137 21.27 -16.98 -4.63
N THR A 138 20.80 -18.17 -4.23
CA THR A 138 21.40 -19.43 -4.65
C THR A 138 20.97 -19.88 -6.04
N THR A 139 19.78 -19.47 -6.49
CA THR A 139 19.13 -20.09 -7.65
C THR A 139 18.72 -19.09 -8.74
N MET A 140 18.67 -17.77 -8.45
CA MET A 140 17.86 -16.85 -9.25
C MET A 140 18.35 -15.38 -9.33
N GLN A 141 19.65 -15.12 -9.49
CA GLN A 141 20.16 -13.74 -9.70
C GLN A 141 19.44 -12.99 -10.85
N ASN A 142 19.04 -13.72 -11.91
CA ASN A 142 18.28 -13.16 -13.04
C ASN A 142 16.79 -12.89 -12.76
N GLN A 143 16.25 -13.32 -11.62
CA GLN A 143 14.84 -13.06 -11.26
C GLN A 143 14.63 -11.84 -10.37
N MET A 144 15.69 -11.11 -10.02
CA MET A 144 15.55 -9.85 -9.26
C MET A 144 14.66 -8.83 -10.00
N ASN A 145 14.81 -8.76 -11.33
CA ASN A 145 13.97 -7.94 -12.19
C ASN A 145 12.53 -8.47 -12.22
N ALA A 146 12.34 -9.78 -12.38
CA ALA A 146 11.02 -10.40 -12.37
C ALA A 146 10.26 -10.19 -11.05
N LEU A 147 10.97 -10.20 -9.91
CA LEU A 147 10.41 -9.91 -8.60
C LEU A 147 9.93 -8.45 -8.51
N THR A 148 10.73 -7.52 -9.01
CA THR A 148 10.40 -6.09 -9.03
C THR A 148 9.22 -5.82 -9.97
N ASP A 149 9.19 -6.44 -11.14
CA ASP A 149 8.11 -6.34 -12.11
C ASP A 149 6.81 -6.92 -11.54
N ALA A 150 6.88 -8.10 -10.92
CA ALA A 150 5.73 -8.72 -10.27
C ALA A 150 5.19 -7.87 -9.12
N ALA A 151 6.06 -7.30 -8.28
CA ALA A 151 5.67 -6.39 -7.21
C ALA A 151 4.99 -5.13 -7.76
N THR A 152 5.53 -4.56 -8.85
CA THR A 152 4.95 -3.39 -9.52
C THR A 152 3.57 -3.70 -10.09
N LEU A 153 3.42 -4.84 -10.77
CA LEU A 153 2.14 -5.30 -11.33
C LEU A 153 1.10 -5.54 -10.23
N LEU A 154 1.49 -6.18 -9.12
CA LEU A 154 0.63 -6.35 -7.95
C LEU A 154 0.23 -5.00 -7.34
N GLY A 155 1.15 -4.03 -7.31
CA GLY A 155 0.88 -2.68 -6.82
C GLY A 155 -0.17 -1.95 -7.64
N VAL A 156 -0.01 -1.94 -8.97
CA VAL A 156 -0.98 -1.33 -9.88
C VAL A 156 -2.34 -2.03 -9.79
N PHE A 157 -2.34 -3.36 -9.75
CA PHE A 157 -3.56 -4.16 -9.57
C PHE A 157 -4.30 -3.81 -8.29
N MET A 158 -3.59 -3.72 -7.16
CA MET A 158 -4.17 -3.40 -5.86
C MET A 158 -4.79 -2.00 -5.83
N VAL A 159 -4.12 -1.01 -6.41
CA VAL A 159 -4.67 0.35 -6.52
C VAL A 159 -5.97 0.34 -7.33
N GLY A 160 -6.02 -0.38 -8.45
CA GLY A 160 -7.23 -0.56 -9.26
C GLY A 160 -8.38 -1.22 -8.48
N ALA A 161 -8.09 -2.31 -7.76
CA ALA A 161 -9.08 -3.02 -6.95
C ALA A 161 -9.67 -2.13 -5.85
N LEU A 162 -8.87 -1.26 -5.23
CA LEU A 162 -9.33 -0.34 -4.20
C LEU A 162 -10.20 0.78 -4.74
N ILE A 163 -9.89 1.30 -5.93
CA ILE A 163 -10.75 2.26 -6.62
C ILE A 163 -12.14 1.64 -6.85
N ALA A 164 -12.21 0.39 -7.29
CA ALA A 164 -13.47 -0.29 -7.57
C ALA A 164 -14.30 -0.62 -6.32
N THR A 165 -13.64 -0.86 -5.17
CA THR A 165 -14.29 -1.35 -3.95
C THR A 165 -14.57 -0.26 -2.92
N MET A 166 -13.68 0.72 -2.75
CA MET A 166 -13.78 1.74 -1.69
C MET A 166 -14.59 2.97 -2.11
N ILE A 167 -14.74 3.21 -3.42
CA ILE A 167 -15.48 4.36 -3.94
C ILE A 167 -16.89 3.90 -4.32
N ASN A 168 -17.84 4.21 -3.44
CA ASN A 168 -19.26 4.02 -3.70
C ASN A 168 -19.90 5.38 -3.98
N VAL A 169 -20.12 5.65 -5.27
CA VAL A 169 -20.84 6.82 -5.74
C VAL A 169 -21.98 6.31 -6.62
N HIS A 170 -23.21 6.67 -6.26
CA HIS A 170 -24.40 6.31 -7.01
C HIS A 170 -25.04 7.57 -7.60
N ILE A 171 -25.35 7.54 -8.89
CA ILE A 171 -26.14 8.60 -9.52
C ILE A 171 -27.57 8.45 -9.04
N GLY A 172 -28.03 9.41 -8.23
CA GLY A 172 -29.38 9.44 -7.66
C GLY A 172 -30.45 9.92 -8.64
N TRP A 173 -30.05 10.40 -9.81
CA TRP A 173 -30.95 10.94 -10.81
C TRP A 173 -31.72 9.82 -11.51
N LYS A 174 -33.00 9.67 -11.16
CA LYS A 174 -33.96 8.75 -11.79
C LYS A 174 -34.94 9.50 -12.68
N PRO A 175 -34.62 9.81 -13.96
CA PRO A 175 -35.62 10.34 -14.87
C PRO A 175 -36.70 9.28 -15.14
N MET A 176 -37.97 9.65 -14.94
CA MET A 176 -39.10 8.80 -15.28
C MET A 176 -39.40 8.92 -16.77
N ILE A 177 -39.30 7.82 -17.53
CA ILE A 177 -39.90 7.71 -18.86
C ILE A 177 -41.21 6.93 -18.69
N GLY A 178 -42.34 7.63 -18.72
CA GLY A 178 -43.66 7.03 -18.48
C GLY A 178 -43.89 6.66 -17.00
N LYS A 179 -44.02 5.37 -16.67
CA LYS A 179 -44.22 4.81 -15.30
C LYS A 179 -43.05 3.98 -14.76
N VAL A 180 -41.96 3.85 -15.52
CA VAL A 180 -40.80 3.06 -15.12
C VAL A 180 -39.65 4.02 -14.80
N PRO A 181 -39.09 3.99 -13.57
CA PRO A 181 -37.91 4.76 -13.25
C PRO A 181 -36.73 4.23 -14.05
N LEU A 182 -36.13 5.07 -14.90
CA LEU A 182 -34.97 4.71 -15.69
C LEU A 182 -33.72 4.91 -14.82
N ASP A 183 -33.12 3.81 -14.41
CA ASP A 183 -31.95 3.83 -13.54
C ASP A 183 -30.69 3.98 -14.41
N ILE A 184 -30.27 5.22 -14.65
CA ILE A 184 -29.11 5.55 -15.49
C ILE A 184 -27.85 4.84 -14.96
N GLN A 185 -27.75 4.65 -13.64
CA GLN A 185 -26.67 3.93 -12.99
C GLN A 185 -26.60 2.46 -13.46
N ASN A 186 -27.74 1.76 -13.53
CA ASN A 186 -27.77 0.37 -13.99
C ASN A 186 -27.43 0.23 -15.48
N THR A 187 -27.82 1.18 -16.32
CA THR A 187 -27.44 1.17 -17.75
C THR A 187 -25.94 1.34 -17.93
N ILE A 188 -25.31 2.24 -17.17
CA ILE A 188 -23.86 2.44 -17.19
C ILE A 188 -23.12 1.22 -16.63
N ASP A 189 -23.57 0.70 -15.48
CA ASP A 189 -22.96 -0.46 -14.84
C ASP A 189 -23.15 -1.76 -15.66
N MET A 190 -24.18 -1.86 -16.50
CA MET A 190 -24.34 -2.94 -17.48
C MET A 190 -23.32 -2.88 -18.63
N MET A 191 -22.88 -1.68 -19.02
CA MET A 191 -21.83 -1.52 -20.04
C MET A 191 -20.44 -1.76 -19.47
N MET A 192 -20.14 -1.16 -18.30
CA MET A 192 -18.90 -1.37 -17.57
C MET A 192 -19.13 -1.09 -16.07
N PRO A 193 -19.10 -2.12 -15.20
CA PRO A 193 -19.33 -1.93 -13.77
C PRO A 193 -18.24 -1.04 -13.17
N LYS A 194 -18.63 -0.12 -12.27
CA LYS A 194 -17.71 0.78 -11.55
C LYS A 194 -16.93 1.74 -12.47
N LEU A 195 -17.45 2.05 -13.66
CA LEU A 195 -16.89 3.07 -14.55
C LEU A 195 -16.86 4.45 -13.91
N LEU A 196 -17.90 4.81 -13.15
CA LEU A 196 -18.01 6.12 -12.50
C LEU A 196 -16.91 6.36 -11.45
N PRO A 197 -16.67 5.44 -10.49
CA PRO A 197 -15.49 5.47 -9.63
C PRO A 197 -14.16 5.66 -10.38
N ALA A 198 -13.95 4.91 -11.46
CA ALA A 198 -12.72 5.00 -12.26
C ALA A 198 -12.56 6.38 -12.92
N ALA A 199 -13.65 6.94 -13.47
CA ALA A 199 -13.67 8.26 -14.08
C ALA A 199 -13.35 9.37 -13.05
N ILE A 200 -13.95 9.30 -11.85
CA ILE A 200 -13.68 10.26 -10.76
C ILE A 200 -12.21 10.24 -10.38
N VAL A 201 -11.63 9.05 -10.19
CA VAL A 201 -10.20 8.93 -9.86
C VAL A 201 -9.31 9.42 -11.00
N GLY A 202 -9.67 9.13 -12.25
CA GLY A 202 -8.97 9.66 -13.42
C GLY A 202 -8.94 11.19 -13.47
N ILE A 203 -10.07 11.84 -13.16
CA ILE A 203 -10.16 13.31 -13.08
C ILE A 203 -9.30 13.85 -11.94
N ILE A 204 -9.33 13.23 -10.76
CA ILE A 204 -8.51 13.65 -9.61
C ILE A 204 -7.02 13.48 -9.93
N TYR A 205 -6.63 12.35 -10.52
CA TYR A 205 -5.25 12.08 -10.94
C TYR A 205 -4.76 13.13 -11.93
N TRP A 206 -5.56 13.44 -12.96
CA TRP A 206 -5.25 14.50 -13.92
C TRP A 206 -5.14 15.88 -13.25
N MET A 207 -6.02 16.17 -12.29
CA MET A 207 -6.02 17.43 -11.55
C MET A 207 -4.78 17.60 -10.68
N LEU A 208 -4.30 16.53 -10.03
CA LEU A 208 -3.08 16.52 -9.22
C LEU A 208 -1.80 16.69 -10.05
N GLY A 209 -1.83 16.34 -11.34
CA GLY A 209 -0.73 16.61 -12.27
C GLY A 209 -0.49 18.10 -12.57
N LYS A 210 -1.39 19.00 -12.13
CA LYS A 210 -1.25 20.45 -12.37
C LYS A 210 -0.36 21.11 -11.30
N LYS A 211 0.57 21.97 -11.76
CA LYS A 211 1.66 22.63 -11.00
C LYS A 211 1.25 23.36 -9.70
N ASN A 212 -0.03 23.75 -9.55
CA ASN A 212 -0.55 24.47 -8.37
C ASN A 212 -1.53 23.64 -7.52
N MET A 213 -1.72 22.36 -7.82
CA MET A 213 -2.65 21.50 -7.11
C MET A 213 -1.92 20.72 -6.01
N THR A 214 -2.48 20.76 -4.80
CA THR A 214 -2.00 19.96 -3.67
C THR A 214 -3.07 18.95 -3.27
N SER A 215 -2.68 17.84 -2.64
CA SER A 215 -3.63 16.82 -2.17
C SER A 215 -4.73 17.41 -1.27
N THR A 216 -4.39 18.37 -0.41
CA THR A 216 -5.35 19.07 0.44
C THR A 216 -6.37 19.87 -0.37
N ARG A 217 -5.95 20.60 -1.41
CA ARG A 217 -6.86 21.34 -2.30
C ARG A 217 -7.78 20.40 -3.07
N ALA A 218 -7.26 19.27 -3.54
CA ALA A 218 -8.06 18.25 -4.21
C ALA A 218 -9.17 17.70 -3.31
N ILE A 219 -8.86 17.41 -2.03
CA ILE A 219 -9.85 16.98 -1.04
C ILE A 219 -10.97 18.02 -0.88
N PHE A 220 -10.64 19.30 -0.72
CA PHE A 220 -11.64 20.36 -0.60
C PHE A 220 -12.51 20.51 -1.85
N ILE A 221 -11.92 20.40 -3.05
CA ILE A 221 -12.67 20.45 -4.32
C ILE A 221 -13.66 19.28 -4.38
N VAL A 222 -13.21 18.06 -4.11
CA VAL A 222 -14.08 16.89 -4.11
C VAL A 222 -15.22 17.06 -3.11
N LEU A 223 -14.93 17.54 -1.89
CA LEU A 223 -15.95 17.77 -0.87
C LEU A 223 -17.00 18.78 -1.33
N ILE A 224 -16.58 19.94 -1.85
CA ILE A 224 -17.50 20.98 -2.34
C ILE A 224 -18.34 20.47 -3.51
N VAL A 225 -17.71 19.78 -4.46
CA VAL A 225 -18.41 19.20 -5.63
C VAL A 225 -19.40 18.12 -5.20
N SER A 226 -19.03 17.23 -4.28
CA SER A 226 -19.92 16.21 -3.73
C SER A 226 -21.13 16.82 -3.02
N VAL A 227 -20.94 17.87 -2.22
CA VAL A 227 -22.04 18.59 -1.55
C VAL A 227 -22.95 19.28 -2.57
N ALA A 228 -22.39 19.95 -3.57
CA ALA A 228 -23.17 20.63 -4.61
C ALA A 228 -23.98 19.64 -5.46
N LEU A 229 -23.37 18.52 -5.88
CA LEU A 229 -24.03 17.48 -6.67
C LEU A 229 -25.09 16.72 -5.86
N SER A 230 -24.88 16.55 -4.55
CA SER A 230 -25.90 16.00 -3.65
C SER A 230 -27.09 16.97 -3.48
N ALA A 231 -26.83 18.27 -3.30
CA ALA A 231 -27.87 19.29 -3.19
C ALA A 231 -28.71 19.44 -4.48
N LEU A 232 -28.09 19.19 -5.64
CA LEU A 232 -28.78 19.15 -6.95
C LEU A 232 -29.50 17.82 -7.23
N GLY A 233 -29.41 16.82 -6.33
CA GLY A 233 -30.03 15.51 -6.49
C GLY A 233 -29.40 14.60 -7.54
N VAL A 234 -28.21 14.97 -8.05
CA VAL A 234 -27.49 14.21 -9.09
C VAL A 234 -26.79 12.98 -8.48
N ILE A 235 -26.30 13.11 -7.23
CA ILE A 235 -25.65 12.03 -6.49
C ILE A 235 -26.49 11.69 -5.25
N ALA A 236 -26.77 10.41 -5.05
CA ALA A 236 -27.38 9.89 -3.83
C ALA A 236 -26.36 9.00 -3.08
N GLN A 237 -26.52 8.93 -1.75
CA GLN A 237 -25.74 8.04 -0.87
C GLN A 237 -26.05 6.57 -1.17
#